data_AF-A0A9X8D6W2-F1
#
_entry.id   AF-A0A9X8D6W2-F1
#
_cell.length_a   1.000
_cell.length_b   1.000
_cell.length_c   1.000
_cell.angle_alpha   90.00
_cell.angle_beta   90.00
_cell.angle_gamma   90.00
#
_symmetry.space_group_name_H-M   'P 1'
#
loop_
_entity.id
_entity.type
_entity.pdbx_description
1 polymer ?
#
loop_
_entity_poly.entity_id
_entity_poly.type
_entity_poly.pdbx_seq_one_letter_code
_entity_poly.pdbx_strand_id
1 'polypeptide(L)'
;MTFSSAKAFGWRRLRLALGGLGLGLSAAAAPLAASAQTQPQVPQHWISYANLASNQLQSSLSDPASETVVRLHTWMQDRMLKEGQPVPPAPVVVRVWVAAGGQVERVAFDSLGDAQADTDLRALLTAQPLAEPPPRDMRQPMVLQLTLSFVTRS
;
A
#
# COMPACT_ATOMS: atom_id res chain seq x y z
N MET A 1 9.86 -13.81 25.08
CA MET A 1 8.84 -12.77 25.29
C MET A 1 7.72 -12.98 24.28
N THR A 2 6.54 -13.34 24.76
CA THR A 2 5.36 -13.75 23.99
C THR A 2 4.35 -12.60 23.93
N PHE A 3 4.10 -12.02 22.76
CA PHE A 3 2.96 -11.15 22.45
C PHE A 3 2.87 -11.05 20.92
N SER A 4 1.74 -10.98 20.24
CA SER A 4 0.34 -11.33 20.46
C SER A 4 -0.25 -11.27 19.04
N SER A 5 -1.06 -12.25 18.64
CA SER A 5 -1.72 -12.24 17.33
C SER A 5 -2.63 -11.02 17.18
N ALA A 6 -2.50 -10.26 16.10
CA ALA A 6 -3.51 -9.30 15.66
C ALA A 6 -3.99 -9.67 14.25
N LYS A 7 -5.27 -10.04 14.19
CA LYS A 7 -6.02 -10.57 13.06
C LYS A 7 -5.96 -9.68 11.82
N ALA A 8 -5.82 -10.34 10.67
CA ALA A 8 -6.15 -9.84 9.35
C ALA A 8 -7.56 -9.22 9.33
N PHE A 9 -7.66 -7.94 8.94
CA PHE A 9 -8.95 -7.32 8.68
C PHE A 9 -9.27 -7.47 7.19
N GLY A 10 -9.79 -8.64 6.84
CA GLY A 10 -10.33 -8.93 5.53
C GLY A 10 -11.62 -8.15 5.31
N TRP A 11 -11.61 -7.27 4.30
CA TRP A 11 -12.81 -6.77 3.64
C TRP A 11 -13.57 -7.96 3.05
N ARG A 12 -14.44 -8.58 3.86
CA ARG A 12 -15.30 -9.66 3.38
C ARG A 12 -16.74 -9.21 3.42
N ARG A 13 -17.21 -8.92 2.20
CA ARG A 13 -18.59 -8.81 1.76
C ARG A 13 -19.54 -9.68 2.59
N LEU A 14 -20.60 -9.07 3.13
CA LEU A 14 -21.81 -9.77 3.58
C LEU A 14 -23.00 -8.84 3.30
N ARG A 15 -23.60 -8.95 2.11
CA ARG A 15 -24.76 -9.77 1.71
C ARG A 15 -26.04 -8.93 1.73
N LEU A 16 -26.61 -8.77 0.53
CA LEU A 16 -28.03 -8.57 0.34
C LEU A 16 -28.81 -9.72 1.01
N ALA A 17 -29.87 -9.39 1.72
CA ALA A 17 -31.03 -10.26 1.86
C ALA A 17 -32.30 -9.39 1.90
N LEU A 18 -33.21 -9.74 0.99
CA LEU A 18 -34.54 -9.16 0.83
C LEU A 18 -35.42 -9.38 2.07
N GLY A 19 -36.33 -8.44 2.32
CA GLY A 19 -37.48 -8.61 3.20
C GLY A 19 -38.54 -7.57 2.88
N GLY A 20 -39.58 -7.97 2.15
CA GLY A 20 -40.70 -7.12 1.77
C GLY A 20 -41.86 -7.12 2.78
N LEU A 21 -42.83 -6.25 2.45
CA LEU A 21 -44.20 -6.09 2.97
C LEU A 21 -44.41 -5.25 4.24
N GLY A 22 -45.09 -4.11 4.06
CA GLY A 22 -45.75 -3.35 5.12
C GLY A 22 -46.20 -1.96 4.68
N LEU A 23 -47.40 -1.83 4.13
CA LEU A 23 -48.08 -0.56 3.80
C LEU A 23 -48.35 0.27 5.05
N GLY A 24 -47.99 1.56 5.03
CA GLY A 24 -48.35 2.54 6.07
C GLY A 24 -48.00 3.97 5.66
N LEU A 25 -49.00 4.71 5.19
CA LEU A 25 -48.92 6.15 4.89
C LEU A 25 -48.80 6.97 6.18
N SER A 26 -47.71 7.74 6.32
CA SER A 26 -47.71 9.03 7.04
C SER A 26 -46.46 9.82 6.70
N ALA A 27 -46.68 11.03 6.19
CA ALA A 27 -45.68 11.99 5.80
C ALA A 27 -44.97 12.59 7.02
N ALA A 28 -43.66 12.45 7.08
CA ALA A 28 -42.76 13.37 7.76
C ALA A 28 -41.42 13.31 7.02
N ALA A 29 -41.28 14.12 5.97
CA ALA A 29 -40.01 14.31 5.29
C ALA A 29 -39.09 15.14 6.19
N ALA A 30 -38.50 14.51 7.20
CA ALA A 30 -37.32 15.04 7.86
C ALA A 30 -36.17 14.97 6.85
N PRO A 31 -35.43 16.06 6.59
CA PRO A 31 -34.20 15.95 5.81
C PRO A 31 -33.26 15.08 6.64
N LEU A 32 -33.03 13.84 6.20
CA LEU A 32 -31.83 13.10 6.54
C LEU A 32 -30.68 13.95 6.02
N ALA A 33 -30.17 14.84 6.88
CA ALA A 33 -28.90 15.49 6.64
C ALA A 33 -27.90 14.35 6.45
N ALA A 34 -27.52 14.10 5.19
CA ALA A 34 -26.39 13.28 4.87
C ALA A 34 -25.23 13.91 5.63
N SER A 35 -24.86 13.33 6.76
CA SER A 35 -23.66 13.70 7.49
C SER A 35 -22.53 13.46 6.52
N ALA A 36 -22.11 14.52 5.82
CA ALA A 36 -20.89 14.54 5.05
C ALA A 36 -19.80 14.22 6.05
N GLN A 37 -19.41 12.94 6.08
CA GLN A 37 -18.32 12.48 6.93
C GLN A 37 -17.12 13.29 6.49
N THR A 38 -16.74 14.29 7.29
CA THR A 38 -15.59 15.13 7.04
C THR A 38 -14.39 14.20 7.07
N GLN A 39 -13.97 13.74 5.89
CA GLN A 39 -12.77 12.94 5.80
C GLN A 39 -11.65 13.83 6.35
N PRO A 40 -10.86 13.33 7.32
CA PRO A 40 -9.80 14.14 7.89
C PRO A 40 -8.88 14.60 6.77
N GLN A 41 -8.85 15.91 6.53
CA GLN A 41 -8.04 16.51 5.48
C GLN A 41 -6.57 16.24 5.82
N VAL A 42 -5.89 15.48 4.96
CA VAL A 42 -4.46 15.20 5.12
C VAL A 42 -3.69 16.50 4.87
N PRO A 43 -2.81 16.92 5.79
CA PRO A 43 -1.97 18.10 5.60
C PRO A 43 -1.08 18.00 4.36
N GLN A 44 -0.89 19.12 3.65
CA GLN A 44 -0.12 19.18 2.39
C GLN A 44 1.34 18.75 2.57
N HIS A 45 1.97 19.11 3.68
CA HIS A 45 3.36 18.71 3.95
C HIS A 45 3.53 17.19 4.12
N TRP A 46 2.48 16.46 4.55
CA TRP A 46 2.49 15.00 4.57
C TRP A 46 2.44 14.42 3.17
N ILE A 47 1.67 15.05 2.27
CA ILE A 47 1.57 14.63 0.86
C ILE A 47 2.92 14.84 0.16
N SER A 48 3.56 16.01 0.36
CA SER A 48 4.90 16.28 -0.17
C SER A 48 5.93 15.25 0.31
N TYR A 49 5.92 14.93 1.61
CA TYR A 49 6.79 13.91 2.18
C TYR A 49 6.51 12.52 1.60
N ALA A 50 5.24 12.11 1.50
CA ALA A 50 4.85 10.83 0.93
C ALA A 50 5.28 10.70 -0.54
N ASN A 51 5.19 11.77 -1.32
CA ASN A 51 5.67 11.81 -2.70
C ASN A 51 7.20 11.67 -2.77
N LEU A 52 7.94 12.37 -1.92
CA LEU A 52 9.40 12.25 -1.85
C LEU A 52 9.83 10.82 -1.49
N ALA A 53 9.23 10.25 -0.44
CA ALA A 53 9.49 8.88 -0.02
C ALA A 53 9.14 7.88 -1.12
N SER A 54 7.99 8.05 -1.79
CA SER A 54 7.59 7.19 -2.91
C SER A 54 8.58 7.27 -4.07
N ASN A 55 9.00 8.46 -4.48
CA ASN A 55 9.97 8.65 -5.55
C ASN A 55 11.33 8.01 -5.23
N GLN A 56 11.80 8.16 -3.99
CA GLN A 56 13.04 7.54 -3.56
C GLN A 56 12.94 6.01 -3.59
N LEU A 57 11.89 5.43 -3.01
CA LEU A 57 11.68 3.98 -3.02
C LEU A 57 11.49 3.45 -4.44
N GLN A 58 10.77 4.16 -5.30
CA GLN A 58 10.65 3.85 -6.74
C GLN A 58 12.00 3.83 -7.45
N SER A 59 12.87 4.79 -7.15
CA SER A 59 14.23 4.84 -7.68
C SER A 59 15.04 3.62 -7.24
N SER A 60 14.98 3.25 -5.96
CA SER A 60 15.65 2.05 -5.44
C SER A 60 15.12 0.75 -6.04
N LEU A 61 13.83 0.67 -6.36
CA LEU A 61 13.22 -0.48 -7.04
C LEU A 61 13.60 -0.57 -8.52
N SER A 62 13.99 0.55 -9.13
CA SER A 62 14.35 0.63 -10.55
C SER A 62 15.86 0.55 -10.77
N ASP A 63 16.66 0.48 -9.70
CA ASP A 63 18.13 0.48 -9.78
C ASP A 63 18.67 -0.85 -10.34
N PRO A 64 19.21 -0.87 -11.58
CA PRO A 64 19.72 -2.10 -12.18
C PRO A 64 21.05 -2.57 -11.56
N ALA A 65 21.72 -1.75 -10.73
CA ALA A 65 22.93 -2.15 -10.04
C ALA A 65 22.65 -3.09 -8.85
N SER A 66 21.40 -3.12 -8.37
CA SER A 66 20.99 -3.98 -7.26
C SER A 66 20.63 -5.39 -7.75
N GLU A 67 21.39 -6.40 -7.30
CA GLU A 67 21.09 -7.81 -7.61
C GLU A 67 19.68 -8.21 -7.17
N THR A 68 19.19 -7.64 -6.06
CA THR A 68 17.84 -7.87 -5.54
C THR A 68 16.76 -7.34 -6.48
N VAL A 69 16.99 -6.18 -7.12
CA VAL A 69 16.10 -5.64 -8.17
C VAL A 69 16.09 -6.57 -9.38
N VAL A 70 17.25 -7.05 -9.81
CA VAL A 70 17.36 -7.99 -10.93
C VAL A 70 16.57 -9.27 -10.65
N ARG A 71 16.71 -9.86 -9.45
CA ARG A 71 15.94 -11.05 -9.05
C ARG A 71 14.44 -10.80 -9.06
N LEU A 72 13.98 -9.68 -8.50
CA LEU A 72 12.57 -9.31 -8.50
C LEU A 72 12.04 -9.19 -9.94
N HIS A 73 12.77 -8.50 -10.82
CA HIS A 73 12.39 -8.37 -12.23
C HIS A 73 12.40 -9.70 -12.99
N THR A 74 13.35 -10.59 -12.71
CA THR A 74 13.38 -11.94 -13.32
C THR A 74 12.17 -12.76 -12.89
N TRP A 75 11.82 -12.74 -11.60
CA TRP A 75 10.62 -13.41 -11.10
C TRP A 75 9.35 -12.87 -11.78
N MET A 76 9.21 -11.56 -11.92
CA MET A 76 8.05 -10.95 -12.58
C MET A 76 7.95 -11.37 -14.06
N GLN A 77 9.07 -11.45 -14.77
CA GLN A 77 9.13 -11.89 -16.18
C GLN A 77 8.75 -13.37 -16.31
N ASP A 78 9.32 -14.23 -15.49
CA ASP A 78 8.99 -15.67 -15.46
C ASP A 78 7.50 -15.88 -15.15
N ARG A 79 6.95 -15.09 -14.24
CA ARG A 79 5.54 -15.12 -13.90
C ARG A 79 4.64 -14.66 -15.05
N MET A 80 4.99 -13.58 -15.75
CA MET A 80 4.29 -13.14 -16.95
C MET A 80 4.27 -14.22 -18.03
N LEU A 81 5.38 -14.92 -18.22
CA LEU A 81 5.49 -16.01 -19.19
C LEU A 81 4.63 -17.22 -18.79
N LYS A 82 4.56 -17.53 -17.50
CA LYS A 82 3.78 -18.66 -16.96
C LYS A 82 2.28 -18.39 -16.90
N GLU A 83 1.88 -17.21 -16.45
CA GLU A 83 0.49 -16.86 -16.21
C GLU A 83 -0.15 -16.17 -17.42
N GLY A 84 0.65 -15.71 -18.39
CA GLY A 84 0.16 -15.01 -19.60
C GLY A 84 -0.50 -13.65 -19.29
N GLN A 85 -0.38 -13.16 -18.06
CA GLN A 85 -0.94 -11.91 -17.59
C GLN A 85 0.18 -10.96 -17.19
N PRO A 86 0.08 -9.66 -17.54
CA PRO A 86 1.07 -8.66 -17.14
C PRO A 86 1.08 -8.58 -15.61
N VAL A 87 2.20 -8.93 -14.97
CA VAL A 87 2.37 -8.82 -13.53
C VAL A 87 3.43 -7.76 -13.25
N PRO A 88 3.07 -6.64 -12.59
CA PRO A 88 1.82 -6.36 -11.88
C PRO A 88 0.95 -5.40 -12.70
N PRO A 89 -0.33 -5.68 -12.90
CA PRO A 89 -1.24 -4.71 -13.51
C PRO A 89 -1.78 -3.69 -12.49
N ALA A 90 -1.36 -3.78 -11.21
CA ALA A 90 -1.83 -2.94 -10.12
C ALA A 90 -0.66 -2.37 -9.28
N PRO A 91 -0.71 -1.11 -8.85
CA PRO A 91 0.24 -0.56 -7.88
C PRO A 91 0.22 -1.39 -6.59
N VAL A 92 1.40 -1.72 -6.06
CA VAL A 92 1.57 -2.38 -4.77
C VAL A 92 1.36 -1.34 -3.67
N VAL A 93 0.39 -1.59 -2.80
CA VAL A 93 0.13 -0.74 -1.64
C VAL A 93 1.08 -1.16 -0.52
N VAL A 94 1.97 -0.26 -0.12
CA VAL A 94 3.00 -0.49 0.89
C VAL A 94 2.74 0.41 2.09
N ARG A 95 2.80 -0.18 3.28
CA ARG A 95 2.71 0.49 4.57
C ARG A 95 4.09 0.57 5.17
N VAL A 96 4.56 1.77 5.45
CA VAL A 96 5.92 2.04 5.92
C VAL A 96 5.87 2.70 7.30
N TRP A 97 6.70 2.20 8.21
CA TRP A 97 6.98 2.83 9.49
C TRP A 97 8.41 3.37 9.44
N VAL A 98 8.55 4.65 9.77
CA VAL A 98 9.80 5.37 9.62
C VAL A 98 10.18 5.95 10.97
N ALA A 99 11.38 5.66 11.45
CA ALA A 99 11.92 6.26 12.66
C ALA A 99 12.03 7.78 12.50
N ALA A 100 12.15 8.51 13.63
CA ALA A 100 12.35 9.96 13.62
C ALA A 100 13.60 10.41 12.82
N GLY A 101 14.56 9.52 12.59
CA GLY A 101 15.75 9.77 11.77
C GLY A 101 15.65 9.39 10.30
N GLY A 102 14.45 9.06 9.78
CA GLY A 102 14.25 8.67 8.37
C GLY A 102 14.53 7.19 8.06
N GLN A 103 14.96 6.40 9.05
CA GLN A 103 15.19 4.97 8.89
C GLN A 103 13.88 4.19 8.77
N VAL A 104 13.78 3.30 7.80
CA VAL A 104 12.61 2.43 7.65
C VAL A 104 12.72 1.26 8.62
N GLU A 105 11.91 1.27 9.68
CA GLU A 105 11.94 0.22 10.71
C GLU A 105 11.06 -0.98 10.36
N ARG A 106 10.00 -0.74 9.60
CA ARG A 106 9.04 -1.78 9.23
C ARG A 106 8.38 -1.45 7.90
N VAL A 107 8.10 -2.49 7.14
CA VAL A 107 7.32 -2.44 5.91
C VAL A 107 6.30 -3.57 5.92
N ALA A 108 5.07 -3.29 5.47
CA ALA A 108 4.03 -4.29 5.26
C ALA A 108 3.31 -4.02 3.93
N PHE A 109 3.07 -5.06 3.15
CA PHE A 109 2.36 -4.99 1.87
C PHE A 109 1.64 -6.31 1.63
N ASP A 110 0.67 -6.32 0.71
CA ASP A 110 0.01 -7.54 0.27
C ASP A 110 1.00 -8.42 -0.49
N SER A 111 1.10 -9.70 -0.11
CA SER A 111 2.05 -10.64 -0.73
C SER A 111 1.92 -10.62 -2.24
N LEU A 112 3.08 -10.56 -2.90
CA LEU A 112 3.19 -10.66 -4.35
C LEU A 112 2.83 -12.05 -4.84
N GLY A 113 2.64 -13.05 -3.95
CA GLY A 113 2.35 -14.45 -4.26
C GLY A 113 3.59 -15.32 -4.42
N ASP A 114 4.76 -14.80 -4.06
CA ASP A 114 6.03 -15.53 -3.97
C ASP A 114 6.84 -15.01 -2.76
N ALA A 115 7.31 -15.93 -1.92
CA ALA A 115 7.98 -15.58 -0.66
C ALA A 115 9.37 -14.96 -0.87
N GLN A 116 10.06 -15.31 -1.96
CA GLN A 116 11.35 -14.74 -2.32
C GLN A 116 11.16 -13.31 -2.84
N ALA A 117 10.21 -13.09 -3.75
CA ALA A 117 9.84 -11.76 -4.24
C ALA A 117 9.39 -10.83 -3.10
N ASP A 118 8.62 -11.34 -2.14
CA ASP A 118 8.22 -10.59 -0.94
C ASP A 118 9.44 -10.23 -0.06
N THR A 119 10.40 -11.13 0.05
CA THR A 119 11.63 -10.87 0.83
C THR A 119 12.51 -9.85 0.14
N ASP A 120 12.69 -9.99 -1.18
CA ASP A 120 13.47 -9.08 -2.02
C ASP A 120 12.86 -7.66 -2.02
N LEU A 121 11.53 -7.54 -2.20
CA LEU A 121 10.84 -6.25 -2.11
C LEU A 121 11.04 -5.59 -0.74
N ARG A 122 10.88 -6.36 0.34
CA ARG A 122 11.10 -5.82 1.69
C ARG A 122 12.53 -5.35 1.90
N ALA A 123 13.50 -6.16 1.46
CA ALA A 123 14.91 -5.83 1.58
C ALA A 123 15.22 -4.51 0.87
N LEU A 124 14.71 -4.30 -0.36
CA LEU A 124 14.88 -3.06 -1.11
C LEU A 124 14.30 -1.84 -0.39
N LEU A 125 13.10 -1.99 0.17
CA LEU A 125 12.42 -0.89 0.87
C LEU A 125 13.04 -0.56 2.24
N THR A 126 13.82 -1.48 2.83
CA THR A 126 14.54 -1.27 4.09
C THR A 126 16.04 -1.03 3.90
N ALA A 127 16.57 -1.13 2.67
CA ALA A 127 18.00 -1.10 2.41
C ALA A 127 18.62 0.28 2.64
N GLN A 128 17.86 1.35 2.39
CA GLN A 128 18.34 2.72 2.51
C GLN A 128 17.36 3.58 3.32
N PRO A 129 17.86 4.44 4.23
CA PRO A 129 17.02 5.45 4.87
C PRO A 129 16.36 6.37 3.85
N LEU A 130 15.20 6.89 4.21
CA LEU A 130 14.60 8.00 3.49
C LEU A 130 15.48 9.25 3.64
N ALA A 131 15.55 10.05 2.58
CA ALA A 131 16.42 11.23 2.51
C ALA A 131 16.04 12.28 3.56
N GLU A 132 14.76 12.34 3.92
CA GLU A 132 14.25 13.24 4.95
C GLU A 132 13.54 12.46 6.08
N PRO A 133 13.66 12.94 7.33
CA PRO A 133 12.90 12.39 8.44
C PRO A 133 11.39 12.70 8.28
N PRO A 134 10.51 11.83 8.79
CA PRO A 134 9.07 12.07 8.72
C PRO A 134 8.68 13.33 9.51
N PRO A 135 7.69 14.10 9.06
CA PRO A 135 7.16 15.22 9.84
C PRO A 135 6.70 14.73 11.23
N ARG A 136 7.00 15.50 12.28
CA ARG A 136 6.76 15.08 13.68
C ARG A 136 5.29 14.85 14.00
N ASP A 137 4.41 15.51 13.27
CA ASP A 137 2.95 15.41 13.36
C ASP A 137 2.37 14.31 12.44
N MET A 138 3.18 13.68 11.59
CA MET A 138 2.73 12.67 10.62
C MET A 138 2.27 11.38 11.31
N ARG A 139 1.09 10.90 10.92
CA ARG A 139 0.57 9.61 11.41
C ARG A 139 1.23 8.43 10.69
N GLN A 140 1.60 7.42 11.48
CA GLN A 140 2.14 6.16 11.00
C GLN A 140 1.13 5.01 11.19
N PRO A 141 1.16 3.97 10.33
CA PRO A 141 2.01 3.83 9.15
C PRO A 141 1.61 4.77 8.01
N MET A 142 2.60 5.20 7.24
CA MET A 142 2.36 5.88 5.97
C MET A 142 2.02 4.85 4.91
N VAL A 143 0.96 5.08 4.15
CA VAL A 143 0.54 4.19 3.05
C VAL A 143 0.97 4.82 1.74
N LEU A 144 1.84 4.12 1.01
CA LEU A 144 2.36 4.50 -0.29
C LEU A 144 1.86 3.54 -1.36
N GLN A 145 1.69 4.03 -2.58
CA GLN A 145 1.44 3.19 -3.75
C GLN A 145 2.69 3.16 -4.60
N LEU A 146 3.26 1.96 -4.78
CA LEU A 146 4.46 1.74 -5.55
C LEU A 146 4.11 1.00 -6.84
N THR A 147 4.54 1.51 -7.97
CA THR A 147 4.51 0.78 -9.24
C THR A 147 5.74 -0.12 -9.31
N LEU A 148 5.56 -1.39 -9.67
CA LEU A 148 6.68 -2.25 -10.06
C LEU A 148 6.66 -2.34 -11.58
N SER A 149 7.65 -1.73 -12.21
CA SER A 149 7.78 -1.70 -13.67
C SER A 149 9.03 -2.47 -14.09
N PHE A 150 8.91 -3.18 -15.21
CA PHE A 150 10.08 -3.73 -15.89
C PHE A 150 10.94 -2.58 -16.40
N VAL A 151 12.24 -2.60 -16.10
CA VAL A 151 13.18 -1.74 -16.82
C VAL A 151 13.27 -2.27 -18.26
N THR A 152 12.48 -1.71 -19.16
CA THR A 152 12.69 -1.93 -20.60
C THR A 152 14.01 -1.25 -20.94
N ARG A 153 15.08 -2.03 -21.15
CA ARG A 153 16.26 -1.52 -21.83
C ARG A 153 15.82 -1.15 -23.25
N SER A 154 15.75 0.15 -23.53
CA SER A 154 15.68 0.68 -24.89
C SER A 154 16.99 0.48 -25.64
#